data_AF-A0A0C2TFE9-F1
#
_entry.id   AF-A0A0C2TFE9-F1
#
_cell.length_a   1.000
_cell.length_b   1.000
_cell.length_c   1.000
_cell.angle_alpha   90.00
_cell.angle_beta   90.00
_cell.angle_gamma   90.00
#
_symmetry.space_group_name_H-M   'P 1'
#
loop_
_entity.id
_entity.type
_entity.pdbx_description
1 polymer ?
#
loop_
_entity_poly.entity_id
_entity_poly.type
_entity_poly.pdbx_seq_one_letter_code
_entity_poly.pdbx_strand_id
1 'polypeptide(L)'
;MASDGCQIPQNSNNPLVLAQIRAFLDASEDVEIDRETLEDLFETLTRLQEAEEGTVTPENDSDVESEDDDAVEHSDVEIDITALYQRPDAGKWLNAWTSREMAQLLKHLKERGMSSFVQTFVVERVVPIPKLLLAFGVDLCPELQSKRHSTLLYFLKVVLSQQLRLRDKLPQYNTIDDAVQLIHNSSRILILTGAGISVSCGIPDFRSKNGIYATLRENGAYGLDDPQQMFDISYFRESPSGTASRFSSPRYTDIYPSNFVPSPCHRFIKLMEDKGKLLRNYTQNIDTLETAAGVQCVLQCHGSFASASCLQCCRRVPGSEIEGDIMRHQVPLCTVCNTTSPSLPSSKGKKRKKKSKDKWDSDVEDESDVPEYPPGIMKPDITFFGEKLTDEFDRSLEADRERVDLLLIIGTSLKVAPVADILTHLPHSVPQILINKTPIRHVNPDIVLLGSADDIMLHFCNKLGWELPPEKEKETPPSQDSFRQYPLRNSFKKRSSSMLQATREPRRVGNSHVWLFEGAEGGKWLEEFEQRLAEKELGCEAPPEVRDGPTGSDTNGVDMSSQRTKRQRTQ
;
A
#
# COMPACT_ATOMS: atom_id res chain seq x y z
N MET A 1 25.71 -20.23 62.72
CA MET A 1 26.62 -19.71 61.67
C MET A 1 25.79 -19.55 60.42
N ALA A 2 25.48 -18.29 60.11
CA ALA A 2 24.74 -17.84 58.92
C ALA A 2 25.61 -18.10 57.67
N SER A 3 25.05 -18.76 56.65
CA SER A 3 24.60 -18.18 55.37
C SER A 3 25.68 -17.40 54.62
N ASP A 4 25.98 -17.82 53.39
CA ASP A 4 25.61 -17.05 52.20
C ASP A 4 25.92 -17.87 50.95
N GLY A 5 24.84 -18.19 50.22
CA GLY A 5 24.89 -18.75 48.88
C GLY A 5 25.03 -17.61 47.89
N CYS A 6 26.07 -17.66 47.07
CA CYS A 6 26.32 -16.73 45.98
C CYS A 6 25.21 -16.90 44.91
N GLN A 7 24.29 -15.94 44.83
CA GLN A 7 23.37 -15.79 43.71
C GLN A 7 24.05 -14.97 42.61
N ILE A 8 24.13 -15.56 41.41
CA ILE A 8 24.56 -14.92 40.17
C ILE A 8 23.46 -13.92 39.75
N PRO A 9 23.75 -12.66 39.40
CA PRO A 9 22.75 -11.74 38.89
C PRO A 9 22.35 -12.12 37.46
N GLN A 10 21.06 -12.32 37.23
CA GLN A 10 20.48 -12.60 35.91
C GLN A 10 20.47 -11.33 35.05
N ASN A 11 21.38 -11.23 34.09
CA ASN A 11 21.45 -10.17 33.09
C ASN A 11 20.93 -10.64 31.71
N SER A 12 19.95 -11.55 31.68
CA SER A 12 19.49 -12.23 30.45
C SER A 12 18.31 -11.58 29.72
N ASN A 13 17.72 -10.50 30.25
CA ASN A 13 16.46 -9.94 29.71
C ASN A 13 16.64 -8.76 28.74
N ASN A 14 17.78 -8.06 28.76
CA ASN A 14 18.02 -6.88 27.91
C ASN A 14 17.88 -7.14 26.39
N PRO A 15 18.46 -8.21 25.81
CA PRO A 15 18.35 -8.44 24.37
C PRO A 15 16.92 -8.83 23.93
N LEU A 16 16.15 -9.49 24.79
CA LEU A 16 14.77 -9.89 24.49
C LEU A 16 13.82 -8.70 24.46
N VAL A 17 13.94 -7.78 25.42
CA VAL A 17 13.11 -6.56 25.49
C VAL A 17 13.33 -5.72 24.23
N LEU A 18 14.58 -5.50 23.85
CA LEU A 18 14.96 -4.70 22.68
C LEU A 18 14.51 -5.35 21.36
N ALA A 19 14.63 -6.68 21.25
CA ALA A 19 14.12 -7.42 20.10
C ALA A 19 12.59 -7.30 19.96
N GLN A 20 11.84 -7.40 21.07
CA GLN A 20 10.37 -7.25 21.05
C GLN A 20 9.95 -5.82 20.68
N ILE A 21 10.59 -4.79 21.23
CA ILE A 21 10.29 -3.38 20.89
C ILE A 21 10.52 -3.13 19.39
N ARG A 22 11.67 -3.54 18.86
CA ARG A 22 11.96 -3.40 17.41
C ARG A 22 10.92 -4.09 16.56
N ALA A 23 10.59 -5.35 16.88
CA ALA A 23 9.60 -6.10 16.11
C ALA A 23 8.19 -5.45 16.14
N PHE A 24 7.79 -4.78 17.24
CA PHE A 24 6.55 -4.01 17.25
C PHE A 24 6.61 -2.73 16.40
N LEU A 25 7.74 -2.02 16.44
CA LEU A 25 7.94 -0.80 15.63
C LEU A 25 7.98 -1.12 14.13
N ASP A 26 8.72 -2.16 13.75
CA ASP A 26 8.83 -2.62 12.35
C ASP A 26 7.47 -3.09 11.82
N ALA A 27 6.62 -3.64 12.69
CA ALA A 27 5.30 -4.14 12.33
C ALA A 27 4.18 -3.10 12.31
N SER A 28 4.48 -1.86 12.71
CA SER A 28 3.48 -0.81 12.96
C SER A 28 3.11 0.04 11.74
N GLU A 29 3.43 -0.43 10.53
CA GLU A 29 3.21 0.28 9.25
C GLU A 29 1.85 1.02 9.18
N ASP A 30 0.77 0.41 9.71
CA ASP A 30 -0.60 0.93 9.64
C ASP A 30 -1.18 1.37 11.00
N VAL A 31 -0.39 1.41 12.07
CA VAL A 31 -0.86 1.73 13.43
C VAL A 31 -0.16 3.00 13.91
N GLU A 32 -0.92 4.09 13.98
CA GLU A 32 -0.43 5.36 14.53
C GLU A 32 0.09 5.17 15.96
N ILE A 33 1.35 5.55 16.17
CA ILE A 33 1.96 5.63 17.49
C ILE A 33 1.74 7.02 18.07
N ASP A 34 1.07 7.08 19.22
CA ASP A 34 0.88 8.35 19.91
C ASP A 34 2.17 8.78 20.65
N ARG A 35 2.29 10.08 20.91
CA ARG A 35 3.48 10.66 21.54
C ARG A 35 3.78 10.06 22.92
N GLU A 36 2.75 9.74 23.70
CA GLU A 36 2.93 9.19 25.05
C GLU A 36 3.48 7.76 25.01
N THR A 37 3.00 6.96 24.05
CA THR A 37 3.54 5.62 23.79
C THR A 37 5.00 5.70 23.33
N LEU A 38 5.32 6.63 22.43
CA LEU A 38 6.68 6.84 21.96
C LEU A 38 7.62 7.23 23.12
N GLU A 39 7.22 8.19 23.97
CA GLU A 39 7.94 8.58 25.18
C GLU A 39 8.19 7.39 26.14
N ASP A 40 7.18 6.54 26.38
CA ASP A 40 7.31 5.35 27.25
C ASP A 40 8.24 4.27 26.68
N LEU A 41 8.25 4.09 25.35
CA LEU A 41 9.19 3.19 24.67
C LEU A 41 10.63 3.73 24.73
N PHE A 42 10.83 5.01 24.45
CA PHE A 42 12.15 5.66 24.53
C PHE A 42 12.73 5.61 25.95
N GLU A 43 11.93 5.87 26.98
CA GLU A 43 12.35 5.74 28.39
C GLU A 43 12.90 4.33 28.69
N THR A 44 12.34 3.30 28.05
CA THR A 44 12.82 1.92 28.18
C THR A 44 14.16 1.72 27.49
N LEU A 45 14.30 2.22 26.26
CA LEU A 45 15.51 2.09 25.47
C LEU A 45 16.69 2.82 26.13
N THR A 46 16.46 4.03 26.65
CA THR A 46 17.48 4.80 27.38
C THR A 46 17.95 4.05 28.63
N ARG A 47 17.03 3.47 29.41
CA ARG A 47 17.41 2.64 30.58
C ARG A 47 18.23 1.41 30.22
N LEU A 48 17.95 0.78 29.07
CA LEU A 48 18.71 -0.37 28.58
C LEU A 48 20.13 0.03 28.16
N GLN A 49 20.29 1.20 27.53
CA GLN A 49 21.61 1.75 27.16
C GLN A 49 22.43 2.14 28.40
N GLU A 50 21.83 2.83 29.38
CA GLU A 50 22.48 3.18 30.65
C GLU A 50 22.91 1.92 31.45
N ALA A 51 22.15 0.83 31.35
CA ALA A 51 22.48 -0.45 31.97
C ALA A 51 23.64 -1.18 31.27
N GLU A 52 23.88 -0.94 29.98
CA GLU A 52 25.05 -1.47 29.26
C GLU A 52 26.32 -0.65 29.57
N GLU A 53 26.20 0.68 29.70
CA GLU A 53 27.31 1.58 30.05
C GLU A 53 27.73 1.49 31.53
N GLY A 54 26.82 1.12 32.44
CA GLY A 54 27.07 1.00 33.88
C GLY A 54 27.92 -0.20 34.33
N THR A 55 28.40 -1.04 33.40
CA THR A 55 29.17 -2.27 33.69
C THR A 55 30.69 -2.14 33.55
N VAL A 56 31.23 -0.95 33.34
CA VAL A 56 32.69 -0.73 33.23
C VAL A 56 33.23 -0.13 34.53
N THR A 57 33.96 -0.92 35.33
CA THR A 57 34.78 -0.43 36.43
C THR A 57 35.95 0.42 35.91
N PRO A 58 36.31 1.54 36.56
CA PRO A 58 37.37 2.42 36.07
C PRO A 58 38.74 1.89 36.53
N GLU A 59 39.51 1.25 35.65
CA GLU A 59 40.96 1.15 35.86
C GLU A 59 41.75 1.38 34.56
N ASN A 60 42.53 2.46 34.63
CA ASN A 60 43.72 2.85 33.87
C ASN A 60 43.58 3.39 32.43
N ASP A 61 43.81 4.71 32.37
CA ASP A 61 44.43 5.46 31.28
C ASP A 61 45.52 4.68 30.53
N SER A 62 45.38 4.65 29.21
CA SER A 62 46.50 4.98 28.33
C SER A 62 45.98 5.50 27.00
N ASP A 63 46.34 6.74 26.70
CA ASP A 63 46.19 7.45 25.44
C ASP A 63 46.53 6.58 24.22
N VAL A 64 45.58 6.42 23.29
CA VAL A 64 45.86 6.25 21.86
C VAL A 64 44.78 7.01 21.08
N GLU A 65 45.15 8.19 20.58
CA GLU A 65 44.48 8.78 19.41
C GLU A 65 44.79 7.92 18.19
N SER A 66 43.76 7.43 17.51
CA SER A 66 43.83 7.18 16.07
C SER A 66 42.42 7.20 15.47
N GLU A 67 42.22 8.19 14.62
CA GLU A 67 41.25 8.25 13.55
C GLU A 67 41.18 6.90 12.81
N ASP A 68 39.97 6.34 12.65
CA ASP A 68 39.56 5.70 11.39
C ASP A 68 38.03 5.56 11.40
N ASP A 69 37.46 6.32 10.47
CA ASP A 69 36.05 6.43 10.13
C ASP A 69 35.76 5.31 9.12
N ASP A 70 35.40 4.12 9.60
CA ASP A 70 34.99 3.01 8.74
C ASP A 70 33.48 2.77 8.87
N ALA A 71 32.81 3.14 7.78
CA ALA A 71 31.42 2.85 7.47
C ALA A 71 31.12 1.36 7.63
N VAL A 72 30.39 1.01 8.69
CA VAL A 72 29.75 -0.30 8.79
C VAL A 72 28.47 -0.23 7.95
N GLU A 73 28.53 -0.83 6.77
CA GLU A 73 27.39 -1.11 5.91
C GLU A 73 26.24 -1.71 6.74
N HIS A 74 25.14 -0.96 6.88
CA HIS A 74 23.87 -1.51 7.32
C HIS A 74 23.40 -2.55 6.30
N SER A 75 23.72 -3.82 6.55
CA SER A 75 23.01 -4.91 5.90
C SER A 75 21.57 -4.88 6.38
N ASP A 76 20.64 -4.48 5.51
CA ASP A 76 19.19 -4.55 5.68
C ASP A 76 18.76 -6.00 5.93
N VAL A 77 18.88 -6.47 7.17
CA VAL A 77 18.23 -7.69 7.64
C VAL A 77 16.88 -7.27 8.19
N GLU A 78 15.83 -7.35 7.36
CA GLU A 78 14.44 -7.30 7.82
C GLU A 78 14.27 -8.32 8.97
N ILE A 79 14.09 -7.83 10.19
CA ILE A 79 13.75 -8.68 11.33
C ILE A 79 12.24 -8.94 11.23
N ASP A 80 11.89 -10.14 10.79
CA ASP A 80 10.50 -10.59 10.63
C ASP A 80 9.76 -10.65 11.98
N ILE A 81 8.54 -10.09 12.03
CA ILE A 81 7.64 -10.17 13.19
C ILE A 81 7.31 -11.62 13.60
N THR A 82 7.58 -12.62 12.77
CA THR A 82 7.58 -14.03 13.21
C THR A 82 8.44 -14.26 14.46
N ALA A 83 9.43 -13.40 14.74
CA ALA A 83 10.19 -13.36 15.99
C ALA A 83 9.34 -13.06 17.26
N LEU A 84 8.21 -12.34 17.14
CA LEU A 84 7.25 -12.13 18.24
C LEU A 84 6.41 -13.37 18.53
N TYR A 85 6.13 -14.17 17.49
CA TYR A 85 5.35 -15.41 17.60
C TYR A 85 6.24 -16.55 18.09
N GLN A 86 6.76 -16.42 19.31
CA GLN A 86 7.41 -17.51 20.02
C GLN A 86 6.36 -18.57 20.35
N ARG A 87 6.72 -19.87 20.33
CA ARG A 87 5.86 -20.88 20.97
C ARG A 87 5.77 -20.51 22.46
N PRO A 88 4.61 -20.04 22.93
CA PRO A 88 4.47 -19.65 24.32
C PRO A 88 4.72 -20.89 25.18
N ASP A 89 5.16 -20.72 26.42
CA ASP A 89 5.20 -21.84 27.36
C ASP A 89 3.81 -22.51 27.35
N ALA A 90 3.76 -23.75 26.85
CA ALA A 90 2.51 -24.46 26.58
C ALA A 90 1.65 -24.52 27.86
N GLY A 91 2.27 -24.51 29.03
CA GLY A 91 1.61 -24.43 30.33
C GLY A 91 0.89 -23.10 30.57
N LYS A 92 1.51 -21.95 30.28
CA LYS A 92 0.85 -20.63 30.39
C LYS A 92 -0.31 -20.49 29.40
N TRP A 93 -0.11 -20.99 28.18
CA TRP A 93 -1.09 -20.85 27.09
C TRP A 93 -2.36 -21.65 27.34
N LEU A 94 -2.22 -22.93 27.70
CA LEU A 94 -3.33 -23.83 28.03
C LEU A 94 -4.12 -23.37 29.26
N ASN A 95 -3.44 -22.70 30.21
CA ASN A 95 -4.09 -22.15 31.40
C ASN A 95 -4.82 -20.81 31.14
N ALA A 96 -4.41 -20.06 30.12
CA ALA A 96 -4.97 -18.73 29.84
C ALA A 96 -6.23 -18.76 28.97
N TRP A 97 -6.25 -19.65 27.96
CA TRP A 97 -7.33 -19.71 26.96
C TRP A 97 -7.63 -21.14 26.52
N THR A 98 -8.92 -21.43 26.32
CA THR A 98 -9.34 -22.63 25.60
C THR A 98 -9.29 -22.41 24.08
N SER A 99 -9.12 -23.49 23.31
CA SER A 99 -9.16 -23.42 21.83
C SER A 99 -10.45 -22.79 21.29
N ARG A 100 -11.57 -22.98 22.01
CA ARG A 100 -12.87 -22.41 21.65
C ARG A 100 -12.90 -20.89 21.85
N GLU A 101 -12.34 -20.39 22.95
CA GLU A 101 -12.28 -18.95 23.22
C GLU A 101 -11.37 -18.24 22.23
N MET A 102 -10.20 -18.82 21.92
CA MET A 102 -9.30 -18.25 20.90
C MET A 102 -9.98 -18.17 19.54
N ALA A 103 -10.69 -19.24 19.14
CA ALA A 103 -11.48 -19.23 17.91
C ALA A 103 -12.58 -18.14 17.93
N GLN A 104 -13.19 -17.87 19.10
CA GLN A 104 -14.19 -16.81 19.25
C GLN A 104 -13.58 -15.41 19.17
N LEU A 105 -12.42 -15.19 19.79
CA LEU A 105 -11.66 -13.94 19.71
C LEU A 105 -11.28 -13.64 18.26
N LEU A 106 -10.68 -14.62 17.59
CA LEU A 106 -10.28 -14.48 16.19
C LEU A 106 -11.49 -14.27 15.27
N LYS A 107 -12.58 -15.01 15.50
CA LYS A 107 -13.83 -14.80 14.74
C LYS A 107 -14.40 -13.40 14.97
N HIS A 108 -14.41 -12.91 16.21
CA HIS A 108 -14.91 -11.56 16.48
C HIS A 108 -14.03 -10.52 15.78
N LEU A 109 -12.70 -10.65 15.85
CA LEU A 109 -11.77 -9.77 15.16
C LEU A 109 -12.01 -9.78 13.64
N LYS A 110 -12.00 -10.96 13.01
CA LYS A 110 -12.15 -11.13 11.56
C LYS A 110 -13.52 -10.69 11.02
N GLU A 111 -14.58 -10.67 11.84
CA GLU A 111 -15.93 -10.28 11.41
C GLU A 111 -16.35 -8.86 11.82
N ARG A 112 -15.86 -8.35 12.96
CA ARG A 112 -16.26 -7.04 13.52
C ARG A 112 -15.13 -6.01 13.52
N GLY A 113 -13.89 -6.44 13.23
CA GLY A 113 -12.70 -5.60 13.17
C GLY A 113 -12.14 -5.17 14.53
N MET A 114 -11.04 -4.42 14.43
CA MET A 114 -10.23 -3.97 15.56
C MET A 114 -11.02 -3.06 16.53
N SER A 115 -11.76 -2.07 16.03
CA SER A 115 -12.49 -1.13 16.89
C SER A 115 -13.52 -1.82 17.78
N SER A 116 -14.35 -2.70 17.21
CA SER A 116 -15.30 -3.52 17.97
C SER A 116 -14.60 -4.47 18.93
N PHE A 117 -13.46 -5.05 18.53
CA PHE A 117 -12.68 -5.94 19.38
C PHE A 117 -12.16 -5.22 20.63
N VAL A 118 -11.53 -4.04 20.47
CA VAL A 118 -11.04 -3.23 21.59
C VAL A 118 -12.19 -2.82 22.49
N GLN A 119 -13.30 -2.33 21.92
CA GLN A 119 -14.48 -1.96 22.68
C GLN A 119 -15.05 -3.13 23.50
N THR A 120 -15.21 -4.30 22.88
CA THR A 120 -15.82 -5.47 23.54
C THR A 120 -14.89 -6.09 24.58
N PHE A 121 -13.62 -6.30 24.26
CA PHE A 121 -12.72 -7.11 25.09
C PHE A 121 -11.87 -6.28 26.06
N VAL A 122 -11.45 -5.08 25.66
CA VAL A 122 -10.62 -4.20 26.50
C VAL A 122 -11.50 -3.29 27.35
N VAL A 123 -12.51 -2.64 26.75
CA VAL A 123 -13.34 -1.64 27.47
C VAL A 123 -14.47 -2.30 28.27
N GLU A 124 -15.31 -3.12 27.63
CA GLU A 124 -16.50 -3.68 28.28
C GLU A 124 -16.19 -4.87 29.18
N ARG A 125 -15.34 -5.80 28.73
CA ARG A 125 -14.97 -7.01 29.48
C ARG A 125 -13.73 -6.85 30.35
N VAL A 126 -12.97 -5.78 30.16
CA VAL A 126 -11.77 -5.46 30.95
C VAL A 126 -10.77 -6.63 30.98
N VAL A 127 -10.58 -7.30 29.84
CA VAL A 127 -9.60 -8.38 29.72
C VAL A 127 -8.19 -7.75 29.71
N PRO A 128 -7.26 -8.20 30.56
CA PRO A 128 -5.89 -7.69 30.55
C PRO A 128 -5.24 -7.84 29.17
N ILE A 129 -4.66 -6.77 28.64
CA ILE A 129 -4.07 -6.74 27.29
C ILE A 129 -2.96 -7.81 27.11
N PRO A 130 -2.04 -8.03 28.07
CA PRO A 130 -1.06 -9.11 27.95
C PRO A 130 -1.71 -10.49 27.79
N LYS A 131 -2.88 -10.71 28.41
CA LYS A 131 -3.65 -11.94 28.23
C LYS A 131 -4.23 -12.05 26.81
N LEU A 132 -4.69 -10.95 26.23
CA LEU A 132 -5.17 -10.93 24.84
C LEU A 132 -4.04 -11.18 23.84
N LEU A 133 -2.87 -10.57 24.04
CA LEU A 133 -1.67 -10.79 23.22
C LEU A 133 -1.27 -12.27 23.22
N LEU A 134 -1.33 -12.91 24.38
CA LEU A 134 -1.13 -14.36 24.47
C LEU A 134 -2.11 -15.11 23.58
N ALA A 135 -3.40 -14.75 23.50
CA ALA A 135 -4.36 -15.45 22.63
C ALA A 135 -3.95 -15.46 21.14
N PHE A 136 -3.16 -14.47 20.71
CA PHE A 136 -2.62 -14.36 19.35
C PHE A 136 -1.21 -14.91 19.20
N GLY A 137 -0.65 -15.54 20.25
CA GLY A 137 0.66 -16.18 20.22
C GLY A 137 1.82 -15.25 20.56
N VAL A 138 1.55 -14.08 21.16
CA VAL A 138 2.59 -13.12 21.57
C VAL A 138 2.71 -13.12 23.09
N ASP A 139 3.84 -13.62 23.62
CA ASP A 139 4.19 -13.54 25.04
C ASP A 139 5.16 -12.38 25.27
N LEU A 140 4.69 -11.31 25.91
CA LEU A 140 5.51 -10.15 26.25
C LEU A 140 6.48 -10.49 27.38
N CYS A 141 7.70 -9.96 27.34
CA CYS A 141 8.59 -10.05 28.50
C CYS A 141 8.03 -9.29 29.72
N PRO A 142 8.40 -9.68 30.96
CA PRO A 142 7.85 -9.08 32.19
C PRO A 142 7.95 -7.54 32.24
N GLU A 143 9.03 -6.99 31.71
CA GLU A 143 9.27 -5.55 31.64
C GLU A 143 8.21 -4.85 30.77
N LEU A 144 7.90 -5.41 29.59
CA LEU A 144 6.87 -4.87 28.70
C LEU A 144 5.45 -5.11 29.21
N GLN A 145 5.20 -6.18 29.97
CA GLN A 145 3.89 -6.42 30.59
C GLN A 145 3.51 -5.33 31.61
N SER A 146 4.51 -4.67 32.21
CA SER A 146 4.33 -3.63 33.23
C SER A 146 4.15 -2.21 32.67
N LYS A 147 4.12 -2.07 31.34
CA LYS A 147 4.04 -0.78 30.65
C LYS A 147 2.69 -0.09 30.80
N ARG A 148 2.65 1.19 30.40
CA ARG A 148 1.43 2.00 30.43
C ARG A 148 0.34 1.36 29.56
N HIS A 149 -0.91 1.63 29.90
CA HIS A 149 -2.05 1.07 29.19
C HIS A 149 -2.10 1.50 27.71
N SER A 150 -1.66 2.73 27.38
CA SER A 150 -1.52 3.23 26.01
C SER A 150 -0.53 2.38 25.20
N THR A 151 0.65 2.12 25.75
CA THR A 151 1.71 1.29 25.14
C THR A 151 1.24 -0.15 24.92
N LEU A 152 0.59 -0.75 25.92
CA LEU A 152 0.00 -2.09 25.78
C LEU A 152 -1.09 -2.12 24.71
N LEU A 153 -1.94 -1.08 24.64
CA LEU A 153 -2.98 -0.97 23.63
C LEU A 153 -2.39 -0.82 22.22
N TYR A 154 -1.28 -0.08 22.07
CA TYR A 154 -0.53 -0.01 20.82
C TYR A 154 -0.03 -1.40 20.39
N PHE A 155 0.64 -2.16 21.28
CA PHE A 155 1.07 -3.53 20.97
C PHE A 155 -0.10 -4.43 20.54
N LEU A 156 -1.24 -4.33 21.23
CA LEU A 156 -2.43 -5.05 20.84
C LEU A 156 -2.91 -4.64 19.45
N LYS A 157 -3.02 -3.34 19.15
CA LYS A 157 -3.45 -2.86 17.83
C LYS A 157 -2.53 -3.35 16.71
N VAL A 158 -1.21 -3.36 16.91
CA VAL A 158 -0.25 -3.91 15.95
C VAL A 158 -0.55 -5.38 15.66
N VAL A 159 -0.70 -6.21 16.70
CA VAL A 159 -1.03 -7.64 16.52
C VAL A 159 -2.39 -7.83 15.85
N LEU A 160 -3.42 -7.08 16.25
CA LEU A 160 -4.76 -7.17 15.65
C LEU A 160 -4.73 -6.80 14.17
N SER A 161 -4.00 -5.74 13.80
CA SER A 161 -3.83 -5.32 12.40
C SER A 161 -3.21 -6.43 11.56
N GLN A 162 -2.17 -7.10 12.07
CA GLN A 162 -1.57 -8.24 11.39
C GLN A 162 -2.51 -9.42 11.17
N GLN A 163 -3.29 -9.76 12.20
CA GLN A 163 -4.25 -10.86 12.10
C GLN A 163 -5.37 -10.56 11.08
N LEU A 164 -5.72 -9.27 10.89
CA LEU A 164 -6.67 -8.83 9.86
C LEU A 164 -6.06 -8.89 8.45
N ARG A 165 -4.74 -8.65 8.29
CA ARG A 165 -4.04 -8.87 7.01
C ARG A 165 -4.06 -10.35 6.59
N LEU A 166 -4.12 -11.27 7.55
CA LEU A 166 -4.19 -12.72 7.32
C LEU A 166 -5.63 -13.20 7.03
N ARG A 167 -6.17 -12.81 5.88
CA ARG A 167 -7.45 -13.32 5.38
C ARG A 167 -7.30 -14.70 4.73
N ASP A 168 -8.14 -15.63 5.18
CA ASP A 168 -8.30 -16.93 4.55
C ASP A 168 -9.27 -16.84 3.37
N LYS A 169 -8.91 -17.49 2.26
CA LYS A 169 -9.78 -17.60 1.10
C LYS A 169 -11.04 -18.39 1.45
N LEU A 170 -12.20 -17.94 0.98
CA LEU A 170 -13.44 -18.69 1.04
C LEU A 170 -13.36 -19.89 0.09
N PRO A 171 -13.44 -21.14 0.58
CA PRO A 171 -13.22 -22.33 -0.24
C PRO A 171 -14.32 -22.58 -1.27
N GLN A 172 -15.51 -22.04 -1.06
CA GLN A 172 -16.68 -22.27 -1.90
C GLN A 172 -16.68 -21.49 -3.24
N TYR A 173 -15.86 -20.44 -3.39
CA TYR A 173 -15.85 -19.60 -4.59
C TYR A 173 -14.52 -19.73 -5.33
N ASN A 174 -14.52 -20.18 -6.58
CA ASN A 174 -13.28 -20.43 -7.35
C ASN A 174 -13.41 -20.18 -8.86
N THR A 175 -14.63 -20.11 -9.39
CA THR A 175 -14.88 -20.10 -10.84
C THR A 175 -15.41 -18.75 -11.32
N ILE A 176 -15.34 -18.52 -12.63
CA ILE A 176 -15.97 -17.34 -13.24
C ILE A 176 -17.50 -17.38 -13.06
N ASP A 177 -18.10 -18.57 -13.07
CA ASP A 177 -19.53 -18.71 -12.84
C ASP A 177 -19.91 -18.37 -11.39
N ASP A 178 -19.05 -18.69 -10.41
CA ASP A 178 -19.21 -18.23 -9.03
C ASP A 178 -19.16 -16.69 -8.96
N ALA A 179 -18.21 -16.06 -9.67
CA ALA A 179 -18.12 -14.60 -9.73
C ALA A 179 -19.39 -13.97 -10.33
N VAL A 180 -19.92 -14.54 -11.41
CA VAL A 180 -21.16 -14.08 -12.04
C VAL A 180 -22.36 -14.24 -11.11
N GLN A 181 -22.47 -15.38 -10.40
CA GLN A 181 -23.53 -15.60 -9.42
C GLN A 181 -23.42 -14.64 -8.23
N LEU A 182 -22.20 -14.39 -7.74
CA LEU A 182 -21.95 -13.40 -6.69
C LEU A 182 -22.41 -12.00 -7.14
N ILE A 183 -22.01 -11.54 -8.32
CA ILE A 183 -22.43 -10.23 -8.86
C ILE A 183 -23.96 -10.18 -9.05
N HIS A 184 -24.56 -11.27 -9.53
CA HIS A 184 -26.00 -11.36 -9.74
C HIS A 184 -26.79 -11.29 -8.42
N ASN A 185 -26.34 -11.98 -7.37
CA ASN A 185 -27.07 -12.10 -6.10
C ASN A 185 -26.78 -10.97 -5.11
N SER A 186 -25.61 -10.34 -5.22
CA SER A 186 -25.19 -9.24 -4.34
C SER A 186 -25.95 -7.95 -4.65
N SER A 187 -26.23 -7.18 -3.61
CA SER A 187 -26.96 -5.90 -3.71
C SER A 187 -26.21 -4.73 -3.09
N ARG A 188 -25.09 -5.00 -2.40
CA ARG A 188 -24.29 -4.00 -1.69
C ARG A 188 -22.81 -4.23 -2.01
N ILE A 189 -22.50 -4.11 -3.30
CA ILE A 189 -21.18 -4.38 -3.86
C ILE A 189 -20.29 -3.16 -3.61
N LEU A 190 -19.16 -3.38 -2.95
CA LEU A 190 -18.09 -2.40 -2.80
C LEU A 190 -17.06 -2.62 -3.92
N ILE A 191 -16.67 -1.55 -4.60
CA ILE A 191 -15.72 -1.62 -5.71
C ILE A 191 -14.51 -0.76 -5.40
N LEU A 192 -13.33 -1.35 -5.42
CA LEU A 192 -12.08 -0.65 -5.27
C LEU A 192 -11.37 -0.56 -6.63
N THR A 193 -11.16 0.66 -7.12
CA THR A 193 -10.57 0.94 -8.43
C THR A 193 -9.23 1.68 -8.32
N GLY A 194 -8.33 1.39 -9.26
CA GLY A 194 -7.09 2.16 -9.45
C GLY A 194 -6.79 2.42 -10.92
N ALA A 195 -5.58 2.87 -11.20
CA ALA A 195 -5.21 3.42 -12.52
C ALA A 195 -5.44 2.45 -13.69
N GLY A 196 -5.47 1.15 -13.45
CA GLY A 196 -5.71 0.13 -14.46
C GLY A 196 -7.04 0.26 -15.20
N ILE A 197 -8.08 0.86 -14.59
CA ILE A 197 -9.36 1.09 -15.27
C ILE A 197 -9.33 2.24 -16.28
N SER A 198 -8.31 3.11 -16.21
CA SER A 198 -8.14 4.31 -17.05
C SER A 198 -7.08 4.14 -18.15
N VAL A 199 -6.37 3.00 -18.18
CA VAL A 199 -5.33 2.72 -19.19
C VAL A 199 -5.91 2.73 -20.61
N SER A 200 -7.10 2.15 -20.81
CA SER A 200 -7.76 2.14 -22.12
C SER A 200 -8.32 3.51 -22.52
N CYS A 201 -8.46 4.44 -21.58
CA CYS A 201 -8.83 5.83 -21.85
C CYS A 201 -7.66 6.64 -22.42
N GLY A 202 -6.43 6.12 -22.38
CA GLY A 202 -5.21 6.81 -22.79
C GLY A 202 -4.42 7.42 -21.63
N ILE A 203 -4.84 7.19 -20.38
CA ILE A 203 -4.12 7.65 -19.18
C ILE A 203 -3.16 6.52 -18.76
N PRO A 204 -1.83 6.70 -18.87
CA PRO A 204 -0.89 5.68 -18.43
C PRO A 204 -1.00 5.49 -16.91
N ASP A 205 -0.85 4.26 -16.45
CA ASP A 205 -0.75 4.00 -15.02
C ASP A 205 0.62 4.44 -14.49
N PHE A 206 0.77 4.46 -13.16
CA PHE A 206 2.02 4.93 -12.57
C PHE A 206 3.15 3.89 -12.65
N ARG A 207 2.83 2.60 -12.48
CA ARG A 207 3.80 1.58 -12.05
C ARG A 207 4.09 0.49 -13.09
N SER A 208 3.34 0.39 -14.19
CA SER A 208 3.64 -0.59 -15.24
C SER A 208 4.95 -0.26 -15.96
N LYS A 209 5.42 -1.22 -16.78
CA LYS A 209 6.64 -1.09 -17.60
C LYS A 209 6.66 0.16 -18.48
N ASN A 210 5.49 0.60 -18.94
CA ASN A 210 5.32 1.81 -19.75
C ASN A 210 4.63 2.94 -18.96
N GLY A 211 4.56 2.81 -17.63
CA GLY A 211 3.90 3.75 -16.74
C GLY A 211 4.71 5.02 -16.49
N ILE A 212 4.09 5.98 -15.81
CA ILE A 212 4.67 7.31 -15.57
C ILE A 212 6.06 7.22 -14.91
N TYR A 213 6.24 6.34 -13.93
CA TYR A 213 7.51 6.21 -13.21
C TYR A 213 8.64 5.65 -14.07
N ALA A 214 8.35 4.72 -14.99
CA ALA A 214 9.35 4.18 -15.90
C ALA A 214 9.88 5.28 -16.84
N THR A 215 8.98 6.11 -17.40
CA THR A 215 9.42 7.18 -18.29
C THR A 215 10.17 8.30 -17.56
N LEU A 216 9.85 8.58 -16.29
CA LEU A 216 10.56 9.58 -15.49
C LEU A 216 12.01 9.15 -15.25
N ARG A 217 12.23 7.87 -14.94
CA ARG A 217 13.57 7.30 -14.77
C ARG A 217 14.37 7.33 -16.07
N GLU A 218 13.75 6.97 -17.20
CA GLU A 218 14.43 6.94 -18.51
C GLU A 218 14.82 8.34 -19.01
N ASN A 219 13.98 9.34 -18.78
CA ASN A 219 14.22 10.70 -19.27
C ASN A 219 15.19 11.51 -18.39
N GLY A 220 15.63 10.97 -17.25
CA GLY A 220 16.50 11.69 -16.28
C GLY A 220 15.93 13.03 -15.82
N ALA A 221 14.61 13.21 -15.95
CA ALA A 221 13.97 14.49 -15.73
C ALA A 221 13.77 14.72 -14.23
N TYR A 222 13.95 15.97 -13.80
CA TYR A 222 13.60 16.48 -12.45
C TYR A 222 14.54 16.11 -11.30
N GLY A 223 15.62 15.35 -11.53
CA GLY A 223 16.60 15.02 -10.48
C GLY A 223 15.99 14.31 -9.26
N LEU A 224 14.90 13.57 -9.48
CA LEU A 224 14.19 12.83 -8.43
C LEU A 224 14.82 11.44 -8.28
N ASP A 225 15.21 11.09 -7.05
CA ASP A 225 15.73 9.76 -6.71
C ASP A 225 14.59 8.72 -6.70
N ASP A 226 13.37 9.12 -6.31
CA ASP A 226 12.15 8.31 -6.41
C ASP A 226 11.03 9.06 -7.15
N PRO A 227 10.47 8.51 -8.26
CA PRO A 227 9.31 9.05 -8.95
C PRO A 227 8.07 9.34 -8.06
N GLN A 228 7.94 8.70 -6.89
CA GLN A 228 6.88 8.99 -5.91
C GLN A 228 6.99 10.39 -5.29
N GLN A 229 8.21 10.95 -5.20
CA GLN A 229 8.46 12.31 -4.71
C GLN A 229 7.74 13.39 -5.54
N MET A 230 7.28 13.05 -6.75
CA MET A 230 6.42 13.93 -7.54
C MET A 230 5.12 14.32 -6.84
N PHE A 231 4.60 13.45 -5.98
CA PHE A 231 3.36 13.65 -5.23
C PHE A 231 3.62 13.78 -3.73
N ASP A 232 4.83 14.11 -3.29
CA ASP A 232 5.16 14.32 -1.88
C ASP A 232 4.91 15.78 -1.45
N ILE A 233 4.23 15.97 -0.32
CA ILE A 233 3.85 17.30 0.16
C ILE A 233 5.04 18.12 0.67
N SER A 234 6.03 17.48 1.30
CA SER A 234 7.23 18.15 1.79
C SER A 234 8.06 18.62 0.61
N TYR A 235 8.25 17.76 -0.39
CA TYR A 235 8.91 18.15 -1.63
C TYR A 235 8.14 19.26 -2.39
N PHE A 236 6.81 19.26 -2.34
CA PHE A 236 5.98 20.33 -2.91
C PHE A 236 6.13 21.67 -2.16
N ARG A 237 6.47 21.65 -0.87
CA ARG A 237 6.64 22.86 -0.06
C ARG A 237 8.07 23.38 -0.07
N GLU A 238 9.07 22.50 -0.14
CA GLU A 238 10.49 22.82 0.07
C GLU A 238 11.20 23.40 -1.16
N SER A 239 10.71 23.16 -2.37
CA SER A 239 11.38 23.60 -3.60
C SER A 239 10.52 24.56 -4.45
N PRO A 240 10.84 25.87 -4.47
CA PRO A 240 10.21 26.84 -5.36
C PRO A 240 10.38 26.48 -6.85
N SER A 241 11.54 25.93 -7.24
CA SER A 241 11.81 25.45 -8.60
C SER A 241 11.04 24.15 -8.92
N GLY A 242 10.83 23.27 -7.93
CA GLY A 242 10.08 22.03 -8.06
C GLY A 242 8.59 22.26 -8.27
N THR A 243 7.98 23.21 -7.55
CA THR A 243 6.55 23.54 -7.69
C THR A 243 6.27 24.24 -9.01
N ALA A 244 7.13 25.18 -9.42
CA ALA A 244 7.07 25.80 -10.74
C ALA A 244 7.26 24.79 -11.88
N SER A 245 8.33 24.00 -11.84
CA SER A 245 8.65 22.99 -12.85
C SER A 245 7.56 21.91 -12.97
N ARG A 246 6.84 21.62 -11.88
CA ARG A 246 5.76 20.63 -11.83
C ARG A 246 4.45 21.14 -12.42
N PHE A 247 4.00 22.36 -12.09
CA PHE A 247 2.86 23.00 -12.79
C PHE A 247 3.18 23.34 -14.24
N SER A 248 4.45 23.59 -14.55
CA SER A 248 4.93 23.77 -15.92
C SER A 248 5.20 22.46 -16.68
N SER A 249 5.01 21.30 -16.04
CA SER A 249 5.25 20.01 -16.69
C SER A 249 4.13 19.69 -17.68
N PRO A 250 4.45 19.26 -18.91
CA PRO A 250 3.48 18.69 -19.85
C PRO A 250 2.66 17.54 -19.26
N ARG A 251 3.16 16.86 -18.22
CA ARG A 251 2.46 15.73 -17.62
C ARG A 251 1.34 16.12 -16.66
N TYR A 252 1.42 17.30 -16.03
CA TYR A 252 0.31 17.80 -15.22
C TYR A 252 -0.89 18.19 -16.11
N THR A 253 -0.62 18.62 -17.35
CA THR A 253 -1.65 18.77 -18.38
C THR A 253 -2.14 17.44 -18.94
N ASP A 254 -1.28 16.42 -19.05
CA ASP A 254 -1.67 15.09 -19.57
C ASP A 254 -2.66 14.35 -18.65
N ILE A 255 -2.62 14.60 -17.34
CA ILE A 255 -3.54 13.99 -16.35
C ILE A 255 -4.79 14.84 -16.09
N TYR A 256 -4.90 16.02 -16.70
CA TYR A 256 -6.05 16.89 -16.47
C TYR A 256 -7.32 16.30 -17.13
N PRO A 257 -8.46 16.21 -16.43
CA PRO A 257 -9.62 15.41 -16.86
C PRO A 257 -10.28 15.75 -18.21
N SER A 258 -10.11 16.96 -18.75
CA SER A 258 -11.00 17.52 -19.78
C SER A 258 -10.96 16.81 -21.15
N ASN A 259 -10.02 15.88 -21.37
CA ASN A 259 -9.82 15.24 -22.67
C ASN A 259 -10.25 13.78 -22.80
N PHE A 260 -10.53 13.07 -21.71
CA PHE A 260 -10.68 11.61 -21.74
C PHE A 260 -12.14 11.13 -21.78
N VAL A 261 -12.36 9.93 -22.32
CA VAL A 261 -13.67 9.27 -22.38
C VAL A 261 -13.64 8.08 -21.41
N PRO A 262 -14.67 7.88 -20.57
CA PRO A 262 -14.71 6.76 -19.64
C PRO A 262 -14.66 5.38 -20.31
N SER A 263 -13.85 4.47 -19.77
CA SER A 263 -13.70 3.09 -20.26
C SER A 263 -14.97 2.23 -20.06
N PRO A 264 -15.04 1.05 -20.72
CA PRO A 264 -16.03 0.02 -20.38
C PRO A 264 -16.11 -0.29 -18.87
N CYS A 265 -14.99 -0.29 -18.13
CA CYS A 265 -15.02 -0.45 -16.68
C CYS A 265 -15.83 0.63 -15.97
N HIS A 266 -15.61 1.90 -16.29
CA HIS A 266 -16.38 3.00 -15.69
C HIS A 266 -17.88 2.88 -15.99
N ARG A 267 -18.23 2.50 -17.22
CA ARG A 267 -19.62 2.29 -17.65
C ARG A 267 -20.25 1.06 -16.99
N PHE A 268 -19.47 0.03 -16.72
CA PHE A 268 -19.92 -1.14 -15.95
C PHE A 268 -20.23 -0.76 -14.50
N ILE A 269 -19.39 0.05 -13.87
CA ILE A 269 -19.64 0.59 -12.52
C ILE A 269 -20.95 1.40 -12.52
N LYS A 270 -21.14 2.27 -13.52
CA LYS A 270 -22.40 3.00 -13.69
C LYS A 270 -23.60 2.07 -13.86
N LEU A 271 -23.47 1.02 -14.68
CA LEU A 271 -24.53 0.05 -14.89
C LEU A 271 -24.91 -0.70 -13.60
N MET A 272 -23.94 -1.04 -12.75
CA MET A 272 -24.21 -1.65 -11.45
C MET A 272 -24.92 -0.70 -10.49
N GLU A 273 -24.58 0.59 -10.53
CA GLU A 273 -25.30 1.63 -9.79
C GLU A 273 -26.75 1.75 -10.26
N ASP A 274 -26.96 1.82 -11.58
CA ASP A 274 -28.31 1.92 -12.16
C ASP A 274 -29.17 0.69 -11.87
N LYS A 275 -28.55 -0.47 -11.65
CA LYS A 275 -29.21 -1.70 -11.21
C LYS A 275 -29.41 -1.79 -9.69
N GLY A 276 -29.01 -0.76 -8.93
CA GLY A 276 -29.16 -0.71 -7.47
C GLY A 276 -28.28 -1.71 -6.72
N LYS A 277 -27.14 -2.10 -7.31
CA LYS A 277 -26.21 -3.09 -6.73
C LYS A 277 -24.95 -2.48 -6.14
N LEU A 278 -24.57 -1.29 -6.58
CA LEU A 278 -23.39 -0.59 -6.09
C LEU A 278 -23.65 0.00 -4.70
N LEU A 279 -22.89 -0.42 -3.70
CA LEU A 279 -22.85 0.24 -2.40
C LEU A 279 -21.98 1.50 -2.48
N ARG A 280 -20.76 1.34 -2.98
CA ARG A 280 -19.77 2.41 -3.14
C ARG A 280 -18.67 1.98 -4.10
N ASN A 281 -18.16 2.93 -4.88
CA ASN A 281 -16.88 2.80 -5.57
C ASN A 281 -15.82 3.68 -4.87
N TYR A 282 -14.84 3.06 -4.23
CA TYR A 282 -13.64 3.71 -3.73
C TYR A 282 -12.62 3.76 -4.85
N THR A 283 -12.25 4.95 -5.32
CA THR A 283 -11.27 5.11 -6.40
C THR A 283 -9.99 5.77 -5.90
N GLN A 284 -8.86 5.19 -6.29
CA GLN A 284 -7.54 5.80 -6.11
C GLN A 284 -7.20 6.81 -7.22
N ASN A 285 -8.03 6.88 -8.26
CA ASN A 285 -7.82 7.74 -9.41
C ASN A 285 -8.21 9.18 -9.08
N ILE A 286 -7.50 10.11 -9.70
CA ILE A 286 -7.73 11.55 -9.61
C ILE A 286 -8.29 12.13 -10.91
N ASP A 287 -8.46 11.28 -11.93
CA ASP A 287 -8.87 11.63 -13.30
C ASP A 287 -10.36 11.98 -13.42
N THR A 288 -11.17 11.71 -12.40
CA THR A 288 -12.62 12.01 -12.31
C THR A 288 -13.49 11.33 -13.37
N LEU A 289 -12.98 10.29 -14.04
CA LEU A 289 -13.70 9.59 -15.11
C LEU A 289 -14.93 8.82 -14.61
N GLU A 290 -14.96 8.45 -13.33
CA GLU A 290 -16.14 7.85 -12.67
C GLU A 290 -17.31 8.84 -12.69
N THR A 291 -17.06 10.09 -12.31
CA THR A 291 -18.07 11.16 -12.33
C THR A 291 -18.49 11.48 -13.77
N ALA A 292 -17.55 11.47 -14.72
CA ALA A 292 -17.86 11.66 -16.14
C ALA A 292 -18.75 10.53 -16.71
N ALA A 293 -18.54 9.29 -16.27
CA ALA A 293 -19.42 8.16 -16.57
C ALA A 293 -20.81 8.30 -15.90
N GLY A 294 -20.95 9.19 -14.92
CA GLY A 294 -22.18 9.48 -14.21
C GLY A 294 -22.38 8.63 -12.96
N VAL A 295 -21.31 8.02 -12.43
CA VAL A 295 -21.34 7.31 -11.15
C VAL A 295 -21.51 8.34 -10.03
N GLN A 296 -22.49 8.14 -9.17
CA GLN A 296 -22.81 9.04 -8.05
C GLN A 296 -22.25 8.51 -6.73
N CYS A 297 -22.27 7.19 -6.53
CA CYS A 297 -21.78 6.51 -5.34
C CYS A 297 -20.27 6.29 -5.40
N VAL A 298 -19.51 7.28 -5.86
CA VAL A 298 -18.03 7.26 -5.92
C VAL A 298 -17.42 8.07 -4.78
N LEU A 299 -16.35 7.55 -4.18
CA LEU A 299 -15.50 8.24 -3.22
C LEU A 299 -14.07 8.28 -3.78
N GLN A 300 -13.57 9.49 -4.02
CA GLN A 300 -12.23 9.72 -4.58
C GLN A 300 -11.24 9.79 -3.43
N CYS A 301 -10.61 8.66 -3.11
CA CYS A 301 -9.79 8.50 -1.91
C CYS A 301 -8.61 9.48 -1.90
N HIS A 302 -7.95 9.66 -3.05
CA HIS A 302 -6.80 10.56 -3.20
C HIS A 302 -7.19 11.97 -3.68
N GLY A 303 -8.44 12.39 -3.48
CA GLY A 303 -8.93 13.68 -3.93
C GLY A 303 -9.11 13.76 -5.45
N SER A 304 -9.21 14.98 -5.99
CA SER A 304 -9.46 15.20 -7.41
C SER A 304 -9.13 16.62 -7.87
N PHE A 305 -9.15 16.84 -9.19
CA PHE A 305 -9.06 18.17 -9.80
C PHE A 305 -10.36 18.99 -9.72
N ALA A 306 -11.41 18.54 -9.03
CA ALA A 306 -12.69 19.25 -8.96
C ALA A 306 -12.58 20.64 -8.31
N SER A 307 -11.63 20.80 -7.38
CA SER A 307 -11.37 22.06 -6.67
C SER A 307 -9.89 22.20 -6.34
N ALA A 308 -9.50 23.41 -5.95
CA ALA A 308 -8.15 23.73 -5.52
C ALA A 308 -8.17 24.66 -4.31
N SER A 309 -7.21 24.49 -3.42
CA SER A 309 -7.09 25.26 -2.19
C SER A 309 -5.76 26.01 -2.15
N CYS A 310 -5.81 27.28 -1.70
CA CYS A 310 -4.60 28.04 -1.44
C CYS A 310 -3.84 27.43 -0.25
N LEU A 311 -2.54 27.18 -0.41
CA LEU A 311 -1.71 26.64 0.68
C LEU A 311 -1.57 27.58 1.89
N GLN A 312 -1.80 28.88 1.71
CA GLN A 312 -1.59 29.89 2.75
C GLN A 312 -2.88 30.31 3.45
N CYS A 313 -3.93 30.63 2.70
CA CYS A 313 -5.19 31.11 3.27
C CYS A 313 -6.31 30.06 3.25
N CYS A 314 -6.04 28.85 2.75
CA CYS A 314 -7.00 27.75 2.63
C CYS A 314 -8.27 28.10 1.81
N ARG A 315 -8.24 29.18 1.03
CA ARG A 315 -9.35 29.55 0.15
C ARG A 315 -9.49 28.48 -0.94
N ARG A 316 -10.68 27.87 -0.98
CA ARG A 316 -11.05 26.87 -1.97
C ARG A 316 -11.72 27.52 -3.18
N VAL A 317 -11.34 27.11 -4.39
CA VAL A 317 -11.93 27.53 -5.67
C VAL A 317 -12.26 26.29 -6.52
N PRO A 318 -13.20 26.39 -7.48
CA PRO A 318 -13.41 25.36 -8.50
C PRO A 318 -12.15 25.12 -9.33
N GLY A 319 -11.88 23.87 -9.70
CA GLY A 319 -10.70 23.48 -10.49
C GLY A 319 -10.63 24.14 -11.87
N SER A 320 -11.77 24.55 -12.42
CA SER A 320 -11.87 25.32 -13.66
C SER A 320 -11.19 26.69 -13.59
N GLU A 321 -11.06 27.29 -12.39
CA GLU A 321 -10.39 28.59 -12.23
C GLU A 321 -8.88 28.48 -12.43
N ILE A 322 -8.28 27.34 -12.09
CA ILE A 322 -6.84 27.09 -12.23
C ILE A 322 -6.48 26.34 -13.51
N GLU A 323 -7.47 25.82 -14.24
CA GLU A 323 -7.27 25.07 -15.49
C GLU A 323 -6.45 25.87 -16.51
N GLY A 324 -6.80 27.15 -16.70
CA GLY A 324 -6.12 27.99 -17.68
C GLY A 324 -4.63 28.17 -17.38
N ASP A 325 -4.27 28.31 -16.10
CA ASP A 325 -2.87 28.45 -15.67
C ASP A 325 -2.12 27.13 -15.85
N ILE A 326 -2.72 26.00 -15.43
CA ILE A 326 -2.15 24.66 -15.62
C ILE A 326 -1.89 24.37 -17.11
N MET A 327 -2.88 24.64 -17.97
CA MET A 327 -2.77 24.41 -19.42
C MET A 327 -1.74 25.30 -20.10
N ARG A 328 -1.42 26.46 -19.52
CA ARG A 328 -0.35 27.36 -19.96
C ARG A 328 1.00 27.04 -19.33
N HIS A 329 1.11 25.97 -18.54
CA HIS A 329 2.32 25.63 -17.80
C HIS A 329 2.72 26.75 -16.82
N GLN A 330 1.74 27.39 -16.19
CA GLN A 330 1.93 28.46 -15.20
C GLN A 330 1.46 28.00 -13.83
N VAL A 331 2.14 28.49 -12.77
CA VAL A 331 1.73 28.22 -11.39
C VAL A 331 0.45 28.99 -11.08
N PRO A 332 -0.65 28.33 -10.71
CA PRO A 332 -1.88 29.02 -10.35
C PRO A 332 -1.72 29.73 -9.00
N LEU A 333 -1.98 31.03 -8.98
CA LEU A 333 -1.75 31.90 -7.82
C LEU A 333 -3.06 32.29 -7.15
N CYS A 334 -3.03 32.38 -5.82
CA CYS A 334 -4.18 32.83 -5.05
C CYS A 334 -4.39 34.33 -5.26
N THR A 335 -5.59 34.70 -5.71
CA THR A 335 -5.97 36.10 -5.97
C THR A 335 -6.02 36.97 -4.71
N VAL A 336 -6.12 36.35 -3.51
CA VAL A 336 -6.17 37.05 -2.21
C VAL A 336 -4.78 37.25 -1.60
N CYS A 337 -3.92 36.25 -1.67
CA CYS A 337 -2.60 36.32 -1.05
C CYS A 337 -1.63 37.14 -1.92
N ASN A 338 -1.84 37.17 -3.24
CA ASN A 338 -0.93 37.81 -4.20
C ASN A 338 -1.37 39.21 -4.66
N THR A 339 -2.36 39.81 -4.01
CA THR A 339 -2.92 41.11 -4.43
C THR A 339 -2.02 42.31 -4.09
N THR A 340 -0.87 42.11 -3.41
CA THR A 340 -0.02 43.22 -2.95
C THR A 340 1.48 42.90 -3.03
N SER A 341 2.13 43.30 -4.13
CA SER A 341 3.53 43.74 -4.11
C SER A 341 3.56 45.22 -4.46
N PRO A 342 3.53 46.16 -3.49
CA PRO A 342 3.86 47.54 -3.78
C PRO A 342 5.34 47.57 -4.11
N SER A 343 5.66 47.78 -5.38
CA SER A 343 6.99 48.15 -5.86
C SER A 343 7.60 49.24 -4.97
N LEU A 344 8.65 48.91 -4.21
CA LEU A 344 9.53 49.94 -3.67
C LEU A 344 10.25 50.61 -4.85
N PRO A 345 10.28 51.96 -4.91
CA PRO A 345 10.75 52.67 -6.09
C PRO A 345 12.27 52.52 -6.26
N SER A 346 12.69 52.13 -7.47
CA SER A 346 14.09 52.14 -7.89
C SER A 346 14.62 53.58 -7.86
N SER A 347 15.47 53.89 -6.88
CA SER A 347 16.19 55.15 -6.87
C SER A 347 17.34 55.07 -7.89
N LYS A 348 17.18 55.84 -8.96
CA LYS A 348 18.17 56.03 -10.02
C LYS A 348 19.42 56.70 -9.46
N GLY A 349 20.55 55.99 -9.54
CA GLY A 349 21.84 56.48 -10.05
C GLY A 349 22.59 57.59 -9.30
N LYS A 350 23.75 57.25 -8.74
CA LYS A 350 24.94 58.13 -8.74
C LYS A 350 26.20 57.33 -9.05
N LYS A 351 26.74 57.54 -10.26
CA LYS A 351 28.10 57.15 -10.67
C LYS A 351 29.14 58.00 -9.94
N ARG A 352 30.13 57.40 -9.26
CA ARG A 352 31.49 57.98 -9.11
C ARG A 352 32.58 56.88 -9.14
N LYS A 353 33.72 57.26 -9.73
CA LYS A 353 34.87 56.46 -10.19
C LYS A 353 35.80 55.93 -9.07
N LYS A 354 36.21 54.66 -9.22
CA LYS A 354 37.53 54.00 -9.09
C LYS A 354 38.67 54.68 -8.28
N LYS A 355 39.14 54.03 -7.20
CA LYS A 355 40.56 53.58 -6.99
C LYS A 355 40.80 52.85 -5.65
N SER A 356 41.36 51.63 -5.76
CA SER A 356 42.57 51.10 -5.08
C SER A 356 42.57 50.77 -3.56
N LYS A 357 42.75 49.46 -3.30
CA LYS A 357 43.76 48.82 -2.42
C LYS A 357 43.38 48.46 -0.97
N ASP A 358 43.55 47.15 -0.71
CA ASP A 358 43.77 46.40 0.53
C ASP A 358 42.78 46.54 1.70
N LYS A 359 42.15 45.42 2.08
CA LYS A 359 42.21 44.79 3.43
C LYS A 359 40.91 44.02 3.75
N TRP A 360 41.11 42.88 4.41
CA TRP A 360 40.10 41.90 4.85
C TRP A 360 38.99 42.51 5.71
N ASP A 361 37.75 42.14 5.42
CA ASP A 361 36.73 41.79 6.42
C ASP A 361 35.68 40.90 5.73
N SER A 362 35.44 39.72 6.26
CA SER A 362 34.46 38.76 5.76
C SER A 362 33.21 38.81 6.63
N ASP A 363 32.47 39.92 6.52
CA ASP A 363 31.07 40.00 6.92
C ASP A 363 30.23 39.91 5.64
N VAL A 364 29.91 38.68 5.24
CA VAL A 364 28.86 38.44 4.24
C VAL A 364 27.55 38.52 5.01
N GLU A 365 27.03 39.74 5.14
CA GLU A 365 25.66 39.98 5.56
C GLU A 365 24.73 39.36 4.51
N ASP A 366 24.04 38.33 4.97
CA ASP A 366 22.88 37.61 4.42
C ASP A 366 22.15 38.36 3.29
N GLU A 367 22.35 37.88 2.06
CA GLU A 367 21.70 38.40 0.85
C GLU A 367 20.24 37.93 0.81
N SER A 368 19.39 38.60 1.59
CA SER A 368 17.94 38.69 1.42
C SER A 368 17.19 37.38 1.11
N ASP A 369 16.63 36.76 2.15
CA ASP A 369 15.48 35.82 2.08
C ASP A 369 14.24 36.51 1.45
N VAL A 370 14.27 36.75 0.14
CA VAL A 370 13.05 36.96 -0.64
C VAL A 370 12.61 35.57 -1.07
N PRO A 371 11.46 35.05 -0.60
CA PRO A 371 10.94 33.79 -1.11
C PRO A 371 10.86 33.89 -2.64
N GLU A 372 11.51 32.96 -3.33
CA GLU A 372 11.64 32.96 -4.80
C GLU A 372 10.28 32.81 -5.52
N TYR A 373 9.16 32.68 -4.78
CA TYR A 373 7.80 32.56 -5.29
C TYR A 373 6.77 33.40 -4.51
N PRO A 374 5.65 33.80 -5.16
CA PRO A 374 4.64 34.65 -4.54
C PRO A 374 3.91 33.93 -3.38
N PRO A 375 3.57 34.63 -2.29
CA PRO A 375 2.82 34.06 -1.18
C PRO A 375 1.42 33.61 -1.63
N GLY A 376 1.14 32.30 -1.57
CA GLY A 376 -0.19 31.73 -1.82
C GLY A 376 -0.34 31.08 -3.19
N ILE A 377 0.16 29.86 -3.32
CA ILE A 377 -0.03 28.98 -4.48
C ILE A 377 -1.35 28.22 -4.33
N MET A 378 -2.09 28.06 -5.42
CA MET A 378 -3.29 27.22 -5.47
C MET A 378 -2.89 25.77 -5.78
N LYS A 379 -3.14 24.86 -4.86
CA LYS A 379 -2.92 23.42 -5.04
C LYS A 379 -4.25 22.73 -5.34
N PRO A 380 -4.37 21.92 -6.40
CA PRO A 380 -5.55 21.06 -6.58
C PRO A 380 -5.79 20.18 -5.36
N ASP A 381 -7.05 19.92 -5.01
CA ASP A 381 -7.44 19.13 -3.84
C ASP A 381 -7.25 17.63 -4.08
N ILE A 382 -6.05 17.26 -4.54
CA ILE A 382 -5.49 15.92 -4.64
C ILE A 382 -4.66 15.68 -3.38
N THR A 383 -4.79 14.50 -2.79
CA THR A 383 -4.01 14.09 -1.63
C THR A 383 -2.60 13.70 -2.06
N PHE A 384 -1.61 14.39 -1.52
CA PHE A 384 -0.19 14.08 -1.70
C PHE A 384 0.27 13.07 -0.64
N PHE A 385 1.36 12.35 -0.90
CA PHE A 385 2.05 11.57 0.12
C PHE A 385 2.43 12.48 1.29
N GLY A 386 2.17 12.00 2.51
CA GLY A 386 2.30 12.78 3.73
C GLY A 386 1.08 13.63 4.11
N GLU A 387 0.06 13.75 3.24
CA GLU A 387 -1.22 14.35 3.61
C GLU A 387 -2.22 13.30 4.10
N LYS A 388 -2.98 13.63 5.14
CA LYS A 388 -4.08 12.79 5.63
C LYS A 388 -5.18 12.71 4.56
N LEU A 389 -5.77 11.53 4.38
CA LEU A 389 -7.03 11.41 3.63
C LEU A 389 -8.14 12.23 4.30
N THR A 390 -9.17 12.55 3.52
CA THR A 390 -10.36 13.22 4.04
C THR A 390 -11.07 12.36 5.09
N ASP A 391 -11.60 12.97 6.16
CA ASP A 391 -12.36 12.25 7.18
C ASP A 391 -13.65 11.57 6.62
N GLU A 392 -14.06 11.93 5.39
CA GLU A 392 -15.15 11.25 4.68
C GLU A 392 -14.80 9.80 4.32
N PHE A 393 -13.52 9.51 4.06
CA PHE A 393 -13.02 8.16 3.79
C PHE A 393 -13.30 7.23 4.97
N ASP A 394 -12.80 7.58 6.17
CA ASP A 394 -12.94 6.74 7.36
C ASP A 394 -14.42 6.54 7.75
N ARG A 395 -15.21 7.62 7.71
CA ARG A 395 -16.65 7.55 8.02
C ARG A 395 -17.41 6.68 7.03
N SER A 396 -17.10 6.79 5.74
CA SER A 396 -17.78 6.00 4.70
C SER A 396 -17.37 4.53 4.81
N LEU A 397 -16.09 4.24 5.07
CA LEU A 397 -15.60 2.88 5.24
C LEU A 397 -16.25 2.19 6.44
N GLU A 398 -16.36 2.87 7.58
CA GLU A 398 -17.02 2.33 8.77
C GLU A 398 -18.53 2.13 8.56
N ALA A 399 -19.20 2.98 7.76
CA ALA A 399 -20.61 2.77 7.43
C ALA A 399 -20.82 1.64 6.39
N ASP A 400 -19.90 1.50 5.44
CA ASP A 400 -20.01 0.56 4.34
C ASP A 400 -19.61 -0.87 4.78
N ARG A 401 -18.68 -1.02 5.74
CA ARG A 401 -18.23 -2.34 6.26
C ARG A 401 -19.37 -3.21 6.77
N GLU A 402 -20.40 -2.61 7.36
CA GLU A 402 -21.52 -3.35 7.98
C GLU A 402 -22.54 -3.82 6.95
N ARG A 403 -22.48 -3.25 5.75
CA ARG A 403 -23.48 -3.39 4.70
C ARG A 403 -22.96 -4.21 3.53
N VAL A 404 -21.66 -4.17 3.27
CA VAL A 404 -21.05 -4.82 2.11
C VAL A 404 -21.36 -6.33 2.06
N ASP A 405 -21.70 -6.83 0.89
CA ASP A 405 -21.92 -8.27 0.65
C ASP A 405 -21.00 -8.86 -0.43
N LEU A 406 -20.24 -8.03 -1.16
CA LEU A 406 -19.23 -8.44 -2.14
C LEU A 406 -18.20 -7.32 -2.34
N LEU A 407 -16.92 -7.68 -2.43
CA LEU A 407 -15.82 -6.78 -2.80
C LEU A 407 -15.30 -7.11 -4.20
N LEU A 408 -15.27 -6.11 -5.09
CA LEU A 408 -14.58 -6.17 -6.38
C LEU A 408 -13.34 -5.27 -6.35
N ILE A 409 -12.16 -5.83 -6.64
CA ILE A 409 -10.90 -5.08 -6.75
C ILE A 409 -10.51 -5.04 -8.22
N ILE A 410 -10.46 -3.85 -8.82
CA ILE A 410 -10.31 -3.68 -10.27
C ILE A 410 -9.16 -2.74 -10.59
N GLY A 411 -8.16 -3.24 -11.33
CA GLY A 411 -7.11 -2.40 -11.93
C GLY A 411 -6.22 -1.66 -10.91
N THR A 412 -5.97 -2.25 -9.75
CA THR A 412 -5.07 -1.68 -8.74
C THR A 412 -4.03 -2.71 -8.27
N SER A 413 -2.88 -2.21 -7.81
CA SER A 413 -1.84 -3.04 -7.19
C SER A 413 -1.95 -3.11 -5.66
N LEU A 414 -2.86 -2.34 -5.04
CA LEU A 414 -3.05 -2.25 -3.59
C LEU A 414 -1.76 -2.02 -2.79
N LYS A 415 -0.89 -1.13 -3.29
CA LYS A 415 0.41 -0.84 -2.66
C LYS A 415 0.46 0.50 -1.92
N VAL A 416 -0.65 1.23 -1.85
CA VAL A 416 -0.71 2.57 -1.26
C VAL A 416 -1.79 2.58 -0.20
N ALA A 417 -1.37 2.65 1.05
CA ALA A 417 -2.22 2.95 2.20
C ALA A 417 -2.73 4.40 2.12
N PRO A 418 -3.88 4.74 2.71
CA PRO A 418 -4.79 3.86 3.48
C PRO A 418 -5.72 2.99 2.63
N VAL A 419 -5.71 3.17 1.30
CA VAL A 419 -6.70 2.53 0.42
C VAL A 419 -6.45 1.02 0.28
N ALA A 420 -5.19 0.59 0.33
CA ALA A 420 -4.83 -0.83 0.41
C ALA A 420 -5.45 -1.51 1.65
N ASP A 421 -5.63 -0.76 2.74
CA ASP A 421 -6.02 -1.30 4.03
C ASP A 421 -7.51 -1.51 4.16
N ILE A 422 -8.33 -0.98 3.24
CA ILE A 422 -9.78 -1.24 3.16
C ILE A 422 -10.07 -2.73 3.35
N LEU A 423 -9.25 -3.61 2.77
CA LEU A 423 -9.41 -5.06 2.86
C LEU A 423 -9.37 -5.59 4.30
N THR A 424 -8.58 -4.97 5.18
CA THR A 424 -8.43 -5.33 6.60
C THR A 424 -9.61 -4.84 7.45
N HIS A 425 -10.33 -3.82 6.97
CA HIS A 425 -11.52 -3.28 7.65
C HIS A 425 -12.79 -4.08 7.34
N LEU A 426 -12.83 -4.81 6.22
CA LEU A 426 -14.01 -5.56 5.82
C LEU A 426 -14.10 -6.92 6.54
N PRO A 427 -15.32 -7.42 6.82
CA PRO A 427 -15.50 -8.75 7.39
C PRO A 427 -14.89 -9.83 6.48
N HIS A 428 -14.16 -10.78 7.05
CA HIS A 428 -13.50 -11.85 6.28
C HIS A 428 -14.49 -12.78 5.58
N SER A 429 -15.74 -12.83 6.06
CA SER A 429 -16.86 -13.54 5.43
C SER A 429 -17.33 -12.94 4.10
N VAL A 430 -16.97 -11.68 3.80
CA VAL A 430 -17.31 -11.03 2.53
C VAL A 430 -16.47 -11.64 1.40
N PRO A 431 -17.10 -12.10 0.29
CA PRO A 431 -16.38 -12.61 -0.86
C PRO A 431 -15.57 -11.52 -1.57
N GLN A 432 -14.37 -11.85 -2.05
CA GLN A 432 -13.46 -10.93 -2.72
C GLN A 432 -13.10 -11.43 -4.11
N ILE A 433 -13.27 -10.59 -5.13
CA ILE A 433 -12.91 -10.88 -6.53
C ILE A 433 -11.85 -9.87 -6.98
N LEU A 434 -10.71 -10.37 -7.44
CA LEU A 434 -9.64 -9.57 -8.02
C LEU A 434 -9.68 -9.61 -9.54
N ILE A 435 -9.64 -8.43 -10.16
CA ILE A 435 -9.62 -8.22 -11.61
C ILE A 435 -8.45 -7.30 -11.92
N ASN A 436 -7.35 -7.85 -12.41
CA ASN A 436 -6.16 -7.05 -12.63
C ASN A 436 -5.28 -7.62 -13.74
N LYS A 437 -4.38 -6.82 -14.31
CA LYS A 437 -3.47 -7.34 -15.33
C LYS A 437 -2.41 -8.28 -14.74
N THR A 438 -1.99 -7.99 -13.51
CA THR A 438 -0.94 -8.70 -12.76
C THR A 438 -1.49 -9.23 -11.43
N PRO A 439 -0.94 -10.33 -10.89
CA PRO A 439 -1.33 -10.83 -9.58
C PRO A 439 -0.85 -9.90 -8.44
N ILE A 440 -1.58 -9.90 -7.32
CA ILE A 440 -1.21 -9.20 -6.09
C ILE A 440 -0.80 -10.26 -5.05
N ARG A 441 0.39 -10.13 -4.47
CA ARG A 441 1.01 -11.18 -3.64
C ARG A 441 0.63 -11.11 -2.16
N HIS A 442 0.29 -9.93 -1.66
CA HIS A 442 0.02 -9.65 -0.25
C HIS A 442 -1.47 -9.72 0.12
N VAL A 443 -2.32 -10.22 -0.78
CA VAL A 443 -3.77 -10.37 -0.57
C VAL A 443 -4.21 -11.76 -1.03
N ASN A 444 -5.31 -12.26 -0.46
CA ASN A 444 -5.82 -13.62 -0.73
C ASN A 444 -7.31 -13.57 -1.15
N PRO A 445 -7.60 -13.03 -2.35
CA PRO A 445 -8.96 -12.94 -2.89
C PRO A 445 -9.51 -14.33 -3.25
N ASP A 446 -10.83 -14.46 -3.28
CA ASP A 446 -11.50 -15.74 -3.50
C ASP A 446 -11.46 -16.20 -4.95
N ILE A 447 -11.51 -15.25 -5.88
CA ILE A 447 -11.44 -15.46 -7.33
C ILE A 447 -10.48 -14.43 -7.92
N VAL A 448 -9.55 -14.88 -8.76
CA VAL A 448 -8.55 -14.01 -9.42
C VAL A 448 -8.71 -14.11 -10.93
N LEU A 449 -9.04 -13.00 -11.57
CA LEU A 449 -9.20 -12.86 -13.01
C LEU A 449 -8.08 -11.96 -13.53
N LEU A 450 -7.10 -12.56 -14.21
CA LEU A 450 -5.95 -11.84 -14.74
C LEU A 450 -6.16 -11.48 -16.22
N GLY A 451 -5.97 -10.21 -16.57
CA GLY A 451 -6.05 -9.73 -17.96
C GLY A 451 -6.52 -8.28 -18.07
N SER A 452 -6.95 -7.90 -19.27
CA SER A 452 -7.59 -6.60 -19.53
C SER A 452 -8.88 -6.48 -18.73
N ALA A 453 -8.98 -5.44 -17.88
CA ALA A 453 -10.17 -5.21 -17.06
C ALA A 453 -11.42 -5.00 -17.95
N ASP A 454 -11.29 -4.29 -19.06
CA ASP A 454 -12.40 -4.04 -19.99
C ASP A 454 -12.95 -5.34 -20.61
N ASP A 455 -12.07 -6.26 -21.01
CA ASP A 455 -12.48 -7.53 -21.60
C ASP A 455 -13.19 -8.42 -20.57
N ILE A 456 -12.73 -8.38 -19.31
CA ILE A 456 -13.36 -9.10 -18.20
C ILE A 456 -14.74 -8.50 -17.89
N MET A 457 -14.89 -7.17 -17.87
CA MET A 457 -16.19 -6.51 -17.69
C MET A 457 -17.16 -6.87 -18.81
N LEU A 458 -16.70 -6.86 -20.07
CA LEU A 458 -17.50 -7.28 -21.23
C LEU A 458 -17.92 -8.75 -21.12
N HIS A 459 -17.02 -9.62 -20.65
CA HIS A 459 -17.35 -11.02 -20.41
C HIS A 459 -18.44 -11.20 -19.35
N PHE A 460 -18.37 -10.44 -18.24
CA PHE A 460 -19.42 -10.44 -17.24
C PHE A 460 -20.75 -9.92 -17.78
N CYS A 461 -20.73 -8.82 -18.54
CA CYS A 461 -21.93 -8.32 -19.21
C CYS A 461 -22.60 -9.39 -20.07
N ASN A 462 -21.82 -10.10 -20.89
CA ASN A 462 -22.33 -11.18 -21.72
C ASN A 462 -22.94 -12.33 -20.90
N LYS A 463 -22.29 -12.77 -19.81
CA LYS A 463 -22.80 -13.84 -18.95
C LYS A 463 -24.02 -13.42 -18.11
N LEU A 464 -24.10 -12.15 -17.71
CA LEU A 464 -25.22 -11.59 -16.95
C LEU A 464 -26.40 -11.16 -17.84
N GLY A 465 -26.23 -11.16 -19.17
CA GLY A 465 -27.22 -10.59 -20.10
C GLY A 465 -27.40 -9.08 -19.91
N TRP A 466 -26.33 -8.38 -19.56
CA TRP A 466 -26.32 -6.93 -19.33
C TRP A 466 -25.73 -6.21 -20.54
N GLU A 467 -26.33 -5.09 -20.91
CA GLU A 467 -25.82 -4.22 -21.98
C GLU A 467 -25.12 -3.00 -21.36
N LEU A 468 -23.90 -2.71 -21.82
CA LEU A 468 -23.18 -1.53 -21.36
C LEU A 468 -23.84 -0.26 -21.90
N PRO A 469 -23.94 0.81 -21.09
CA PRO A 469 -24.35 2.11 -21.57
C PRO A 469 -23.49 2.59 -22.76
N PRO A 470 -24.06 3.31 -23.73
CA PRO A 470 -23.28 3.91 -24.81
C PRO A 470 -22.31 4.96 -24.26
N GLU A 471 -21.26 5.25 -25.03
CA GLU A 471 -20.35 6.35 -24.70
C GLU A 471 -21.11 7.67 -24.83
N LYS A 472 -21.02 8.56 -23.82
CA LYS A 472 -21.55 9.91 -23.96
C LYS A 472 -20.69 10.65 -24.99
N GLU A 473 -21.27 10.97 -26.14
CA GLU A 473 -20.62 11.83 -27.13
C GLU A 473 -20.39 13.23 -26.52
N LYS A 474 -19.21 13.83 -26.72
CA LYS A 474 -18.97 15.21 -26.30
C LYS A 474 -19.90 16.14 -27.11
N GLU A 475 -20.74 16.92 -26.44
CA GLU A 475 -21.40 18.06 -27.07
C GLU A 475 -20.31 19.08 -27.48
N THR A 476 -19.88 19.04 -28.75
CA THR A 476 -18.96 20.07 -29.28
C THR A 476 -19.72 21.38 -29.47
N PRO A 477 -19.25 22.51 -28.91
CA PRO A 477 -19.71 23.83 -29.32
C PRO A 477 -19.35 24.09 -30.80
N PRO A 478 -20.15 24.88 -31.55
CA PRO A 478 -19.86 25.16 -32.94
C PRO A 478 -18.62 26.07 -33.09
N SER A 479 -17.52 25.46 -33.55
CA SER A 479 -16.40 25.97 -34.38
C SER A 479 -15.76 27.35 -34.09
N GLN A 480 -14.42 27.35 -33.96
CA GLN A 480 -13.52 28.21 -34.75
C GLN A 480 -12.12 27.56 -34.86
N ASP A 481 -11.62 27.47 -36.09
CA ASP A 481 -10.36 26.84 -36.52
C ASP A 481 -9.10 27.49 -35.92
N SER A 482 -8.11 26.69 -35.48
CA SER A 482 -6.74 26.66 -36.07
C SER A 482 -5.72 25.80 -35.29
N PHE A 483 -5.12 24.86 -36.02
CA PHE A 483 -3.78 24.23 -35.86
C PHE A 483 -3.33 23.67 -34.50
N ARG A 484 -3.49 22.34 -34.32
CA ARG A 484 -2.43 21.43 -33.81
C ARG A 484 -2.62 20.04 -34.41
N GLN A 485 -1.75 19.67 -35.37
CA GLN A 485 -1.64 18.31 -35.88
C GLN A 485 -0.98 17.43 -34.81
N TYR A 486 -1.77 16.59 -34.15
CA TYR A 486 -1.29 15.39 -33.46
C TYR A 486 -1.49 14.17 -34.38
N PRO A 487 -0.69 13.09 -34.23
CA PRO A 487 -0.73 11.96 -35.15
C PRO A 487 -2.12 11.35 -35.24
N LEU A 488 -2.54 11.13 -36.48
CA LEU A 488 -3.87 10.67 -36.87
C LEU A 488 -4.31 9.40 -36.12
N ARG A 489 -5.48 9.53 -35.50
CA ARG A 489 -6.48 8.50 -35.21
C ARG A 489 -6.23 7.16 -35.91
N ASN A 490 -5.96 6.11 -35.13
CA ASN A 490 -6.43 4.79 -35.51
C ASN A 490 -7.96 4.81 -35.38
N SER A 491 -8.61 4.98 -36.52
CA SER A 491 -10.05 4.89 -36.68
C SER A 491 -10.57 3.62 -36.02
N PHE A 492 -11.26 3.74 -34.88
CA PHE A 492 -12.25 2.74 -34.49
C PHE A 492 -13.29 2.74 -35.60
N LYS A 493 -13.13 1.82 -36.56
CA LYS A 493 -14.22 1.45 -37.46
C LYS A 493 -15.40 1.11 -36.55
N LYS A 494 -16.54 1.76 -36.79
CA LYS A 494 -17.87 1.32 -36.33
C LYS A 494 -17.89 -0.22 -36.35
N ARG A 495 -17.71 -0.85 -35.19
CA ARG A 495 -17.93 -2.29 -35.06
C ARG A 495 -19.43 -2.43 -35.05
N SER A 496 -19.96 -2.68 -36.25
CA SER A 496 -21.26 -3.31 -36.46
C SER A 496 -21.43 -4.41 -35.40
N SER A 497 -22.62 -4.49 -34.81
CA SER A 497 -23.06 -5.50 -33.82
C SER A 497 -22.85 -6.97 -34.24
N SER A 498 -22.36 -7.20 -35.47
CA SER A 498 -22.09 -8.51 -36.06
C SER A 498 -20.63 -9.00 -35.98
N MET A 499 -19.72 -8.28 -35.30
CA MET A 499 -18.34 -8.74 -35.03
C MET A 499 -18.00 -8.75 -33.53
N LEU A 500 -18.81 -9.42 -32.73
CA LEU A 500 -18.33 -10.10 -31.51
C LEU A 500 -17.42 -11.27 -31.97
N GLN A 501 -16.23 -10.95 -32.49
CA GLN A 501 -15.21 -11.94 -32.80
C GLN A 501 -14.74 -12.55 -31.47
N ALA A 502 -15.28 -13.72 -31.17
CA ALA A 502 -14.76 -14.75 -30.26
C ALA A 502 -13.68 -14.24 -29.29
N THR A 503 -14.09 -13.59 -28.19
CA THR A 503 -13.22 -13.51 -27.02
C THR A 503 -12.85 -14.96 -26.68
N ARG A 504 -11.57 -15.31 -26.81
CA ARG A 504 -11.09 -16.65 -26.43
C ARG A 504 -11.59 -16.96 -25.03
N GLU A 505 -12.09 -18.18 -24.82
CA GLU A 505 -12.54 -18.57 -23.49
C GLU A 505 -11.39 -18.43 -22.50
N PRO A 506 -11.64 -17.85 -21.33
CA PRO A 506 -10.61 -17.66 -20.31
C PRO A 506 -10.07 -19.02 -19.84
N ARG A 507 -8.74 -19.12 -19.71
CA ARG A 507 -8.07 -20.35 -19.27
C ARG A 507 -8.02 -20.39 -17.75
N ARG A 508 -8.53 -21.46 -17.14
CA ARG A 508 -8.29 -21.74 -15.71
C ARG A 508 -6.88 -22.29 -15.49
N VAL A 509 -6.22 -21.84 -14.44
CA VAL A 509 -4.89 -22.32 -14.05
C VAL A 509 -5.05 -23.55 -13.16
N GLY A 510 -4.83 -24.76 -13.72
CA GLY A 510 -5.10 -26.02 -13.01
C GLY A 510 -6.52 -26.10 -12.43
N ASN A 511 -6.69 -26.70 -11.26
CA ASN A 511 -7.95 -26.66 -10.50
C ASN A 511 -7.97 -25.53 -9.45
N SER A 512 -7.45 -24.35 -9.80
CA SER A 512 -7.32 -23.23 -8.85
C SER A 512 -8.43 -22.17 -8.98
N HIS A 513 -8.35 -21.12 -8.18
CA HIS A 513 -9.24 -19.95 -8.25
C HIS A 513 -8.74 -18.86 -9.22
N VAL A 514 -7.66 -19.14 -9.96
CA VAL A 514 -7.01 -18.18 -10.88
C VAL A 514 -7.39 -18.49 -12.33
N TRP A 515 -7.81 -17.44 -13.03
CA TRP A 515 -8.22 -17.47 -14.43
C TRP A 515 -7.47 -16.43 -15.25
N LEU A 516 -7.11 -16.80 -16.47
CA LEU A 516 -6.34 -15.97 -17.37
C LEU A 516 -7.18 -15.60 -18.60
N PHE A 517 -7.33 -14.30 -18.79
CA PHE A 517 -7.83 -13.68 -20.00
C PHE A 517 -6.66 -13.31 -20.92
N GLU A 518 -6.99 -12.93 -22.15
CA GLU A 518 -5.98 -12.44 -23.08
C GLU A 518 -5.25 -11.21 -22.53
N GLY A 519 -3.92 -11.16 -22.69
CA GLY A 519 -3.09 -10.07 -22.17
C GLY A 519 -2.79 -10.13 -20.67
N ALA A 520 -3.10 -11.25 -19.98
CA ALA A 520 -2.68 -11.47 -18.60
C ALA A 520 -1.15 -11.46 -18.42
N GLU A 521 -0.65 -10.71 -17.45
CA GLU A 521 0.77 -10.58 -17.13
C GLU A 521 1.09 -11.27 -15.80
N GLY A 522 0.98 -12.60 -15.77
CA GLY A 522 1.29 -13.41 -14.59
C GLY A 522 2.79 -13.48 -14.24
N GLY A 523 3.67 -13.42 -15.25
CA GLY A 523 5.12 -13.49 -15.09
C GLY A 523 5.59 -14.68 -14.24
N LYS A 524 6.70 -14.51 -13.52
CA LYS A 524 7.29 -15.53 -12.63
C LYS A 524 6.31 -16.03 -11.55
N TRP A 525 5.40 -15.18 -11.09
CA TRP A 525 4.43 -15.58 -10.07
C TRP A 525 3.52 -16.70 -10.57
N LEU A 526 3.08 -16.64 -11.83
CA LEU A 526 2.22 -17.67 -12.40
C LEU A 526 2.96 -19.00 -12.56
N GLU A 527 4.24 -18.95 -12.95
CA GLU A 527 5.11 -20.14 -13.04
C GLU A 527 5.29 -20.79 -11.66
N GLU A 528 5.63 -20.01 -10.64
CA GLU A 528 5.74 -20.48 -9.25
C GLU A 528 4.42 -21.04 -8.72
N PHE A 529 3.29 -20.41 -9.09
CA PHE A 529 1.96 -20.85 -8.67
C PHE A 529 1.55 -22.17 -9.33
N GLU A 530 1.77 -22.31 -10.64
CA GLU A 530 1.53 -23.56 -11.39
C GLU A 530 2.41 -24.70 -10.84
N GLN A 531 3.68 -24.42 -10.51
CA GLN A 531 4.57 -25.40 -9.89
C GLN A 531 4.06 -25.87 -8.52
N ARG A 532 3.66 -24.94 -7.64
CA ARG A 532 3.11 -25.28 -6.31
C ARG A 532 1.82 -26.10 -6.41
N LEU A 533 1.00 -25.87 -7.43
CA LEU A 533 -0.20 -26.67 -7.67
C LEU A 533 0.17 -28.08 -8.10
N ALA A 534 1.11 -28.23 -9.02
CA ALA A 534 1.59 -29.54 -9.46
C ALA A 534 2.18 -30.35 -8.29
N GLU A 535 2.97 -29.71 -7.43
CA GLU A 535 3.54 -30.33 -6.23
C GLU A 535 2.45 -30.80 -5.24
N LYS A 536 1.38 -30.02 -5.06
CA LYS A 536 0.24 -30.41 -4.20
C LYS A 536 -0.55 -31.57 -4.79
N GLU A 537 -0.71 -31.62 -6.11
CA GLU A 537 -1.40 -32.72 -6.79
C GLU A 537 -0.57 -34.02 -6.72
N LEU A 538 0.77 -33.93 -6.85
CA LEU A 538 1.70 -35.06 -6.70
C LEU A 538 1.87 -35.53 -5.25
N GLY A 539 1.77 -34.63 -4.27
CA GLY A 539 1.92 -34.92 -2.84
C GLY A 539 0.73 -35.61 -2.17
N CYS A 540 -0.42 -35.73 -2.86
CA CYS A 540 -1.62 -36.40 -2.33
C CYS A 540 -1.64 -37.93 -2.55
N GLU A 541 -0.63 -38.53 -3.21
CA GLU A 541 -0.59 -39.98 -3.48
C GLU A 541 0.32 -40.82 -2.55
N ALA A 542 0.98 -40.24 -1.54
CA ALA A 542 1.79 -41.02 -0.60
C ALA A 542 1.17 -41.04 0.81
N PRO A 543 0.68 -42.18 1.33
CA PRO A 543 0.42 -42.30 2.77
C PRO A 543 1.76 -42.21 3.52
N PRO A 544 1.80 -41.61 4.72
CA PRO A 544 3.04 -41.50 5.47
C PRO A 544 3.44 -42.90 5.94
N GLU A 545 4.53 -43.44 5.39
CA GLU A 545 5.23 -44.58 5.99
C GLU A 545 5.67 -44.19 7.39
N VAL A 546 5.09 -44.90 8.37
CA VAL A 546 5.49 -44.89 9.77
C VAL A 546 6.98 -45.23 9.83
N ARG A 547 7.81 -44.23 10.17
CA ARG A 547 9.20 -44.48 10.53
C ARG A 547 9.22 -45.09 11.93
N ASP A 548 9.18 -46.42 12.00
CA ASP A 548 9.59 -47.15 13.19
C ASP A 548 11.08 -46.86 13.46
N GLY A 549 11.37 -46.44 14.69
CA GLY A 549 12.72 -46.13 15.16
C GLY A 549 13.58 -47.39 15.31
N PRO A 550 14.92 -47.28 15.26
CA PRO A 550 15.78 -48.43 15.47
C PRO A 550 15.96 -48.69 16.97
N THR A 551 15.28 -49.72 17.48
CA THR A 551 15.74 -50.47 18.65
C THR A 551 16.88 -51.38 18.22
N GLY A 552 18.03 -51.28 18.89
CA GLY A 552 19.20 -52.11 18.60
C GLY A 552 19.07 -53.56 19.07
N SER A 553 19.77 -54.47 18.39
CA SER A 553 20.58 -55.55 18.99
C SER A 553 21.18 -56.46 17.91
N ASP A 554 22.49 -56.67 18.04
CA ASP A 554 23.36 -57.72 17.51
C ASP A 554 22.75 -58.95 16.81
N THR A 555 23.35 -59.37 15.68
CA THR A 555 24.24 -60.55 15.59
C THR A 555 24.36 -61.10 14.15
N ASN A 556 25.59 -61.47 13.79
CA ASN A 556 26.00 -62.54 12.87
C ASN A 556 25.68 -62.47 11.36
N GLY A 557 26.75 -62.47 10.56
CA GLY A 557 26.92 -63.57 9.59
C GLY A 557 27.22 -63.20 8.14
N VAL A 558 28.52 -63.28 7.81
CA VAL A 558 29.07 -63.77 6.53
C VAL A 558 28.90 -62.89 5.29
N ASP A 559 29.97 -62.14 5.00
CA ASP A 559 30.24 -61.51 3.71
C ASP A 559 30.94 -62.53 2.79
N MET A 560 30.33 -62.84 1.65
CA MET A 560 30.95 -63.56 0.53
C MET A 560 30.95 -62.65 -0.70
N SER A 561 32.15 -62.15 -0.98
CA SER A 561 32.67 -61.70 -2.27
C SER A 561 31.83 -62.03 -3.51
N SER A 562 31.59 -61.03 -4.38
CA SER A 562 32.02 -61.12 -5.78
C SER A 562 31.97 -59.80 -6.54
N GLN A 563 33.06 -59.62 -7.30
CA GLN A 563 33.54 -58.46 -8.02
C GLN A 563 32.69 -58.00 -9.21
N ARG A 564 32.67 -56.67 -9.36
CA ARG A 564 32.66 -55.86 -10.59
C ARG A 564 33.10 -56.59 -11.88
N THR A 565 32.25 -56.54 -12.90
CA THR A 565 32.64 -56.62 -14.31
C THR A 565 32.71 -55.23 -14.94
N LYS A 566 33.92 -54.79 -15.32
CA LYS A 566 34.15 -53.73 -16.32
C LYS A 566 34.17 -54.38 -17.70
N ARG A 567 33.36 -53.87 -18.63
CA ARG A 567 33.55 -54.06 -20.08
C ARG A 567 34.26 -52.82 -20.62
N GLN A 568 35.45 -53.00 -21.19
CA GLN A 568 36.07 -52.01 -22.07
C GLN A 568 36.50 -52.71 -23.36
N ARG A 569 36.08 -52.10 -24.46
CA ARG A 569 36.36 -52.43 -25.86
C ARG A 569 37.83 -52.17 -26.18
N THR A 570 38.39 -53.06 -27.00
CA THR A 570 39.27 -52.79 -28.17
C THR A 570 39.41 -51.30 -28.49
N GLN A 571 40.59 -50.71 -28.66
CA GLN A 571 41.89 -51.17 -29.18
C GLN A 571 42.97 -50.29 -28.56
#